data_AF-A0A0C9UY65-F1
#
_entry.id   AF-A0A0C9UY65-F1
#
_cell.length_a   1.000
_cell.length_b   1.000
_cell.length_c   1.000
_cell.angle_alpha   90.00
_cell.angle_beta   90.00
_cell.angle_gamma   90.00
#
_symmetry.space_group_name_H-M   'P 1'
#
loop_
_entity.id
_entity.type
_entity.pdbx_description
1 polymer ?
#
loop_
_entity_poly.entity_id
_entity_poly.type
_entity_poly.pdbx_seq_one_letter_code
_entity_poly.pdbx_strand_id
1 'polypeptide(L)'
;MVFKQLGEIVPLRLRTGAERWFFSLPHSHREQISESWKTLRNVIGTYYMNRTWLNKQKSRSLNASFRESGHQHETPSDYYIRKSELMRLVGKPTDSEIILEVMAGAPEFWTTILDPE
;
A
#
# COMPACT_ATOMS: atom_id res chain seq x y z
N MET A 1 9.98 26.46 2.78
CA MET A 1 9.12 26.78 3.95
C MET A 1 8.07 25.71 4.21
N VAL A 2 7.27 25.29 3.22
CA VAL A 2 6.18 24.30 3.39
C VAL A 2 6.61 22.98 4.05
N PHE A 3 7.74 22.40 3.66
CA PHE A 3 8.22 21.13 4.23
C PHE A 3 8.54 21.22 5.74
N LYS A 4 8.96 22.38 6.25
CA LYS A 4 9.24 22.57 7.68
C LYS A 4 7.92 22.66 8.46
N GLN A 5 7.00 23.49 7.99
CA GLN A 5 5.67 23.64 8.59
C GLN A 5 4.91 22.31 8.67
N LEU A 6 5.02 21.47 7.63
CA LEU A 6 4.42 20.15 7.65
C LEU A 6 5.06 19.21 8.68
N GLY A 7 6.36 19.34 8.97
CA GLY A 7 7.03 18.58 10.03
C GLY A 7 6.50 18.90 11.43
N GLU A 8 6.07 20.14 11.64
CA GLU A 8 5.48 20.62 12.90
C GLU A 8 3.99 20.27 13.03
N ILE A 9 3.22 20.40 11.95
CA ILE A 9 1.75 20.25 11.98
C ILE A 9 1.31 18.77 11.94
N VAL A 10 1.97 17.93 11.14
CA VAL A 10 1.53 16.53 10.93
C VAL A 10 1.49 15.71 12.23
N PRO A 11 2.48 15.80 13.15
CA PRO A 11 2.42 15.09 14.43
C PRO A 11 1.16 15.38 15.23
N LEU A 12 0.67 16.63 15.19
CA LEU A 12 -0.54 17.08 15.89
C LEU A 12 -1.84 16.56 15.24
N ARG A 13 -1.74 15.99 14.04
CA ARG A 13 -2.87 15.42 13.31
C ARG A 13 -2.88 13.89 13.33
N LEU A 14 -1.87 13.27 13.95
CA LEU A 14 -1.88 11.82 14.17
C LEU A 14 -3.03 11.45 15.11
N ARG A 15 -3.59 10.26 14.93
CA ARG A 15 -4.70 9.76 15.73
C ARG A 15 -4.41 8.35 16.21
N THR A 16 -5.06 7.98 17.32
CA THR A 16 -5.14 6.61 17.83
C THR A 16 -3.75 5.96 17.99
N GLY A 17 -3.46 4.89 17.25
CA GLY A 17 -2.19 4.17 17.35
C GLY A 17 -0.99 5.00 16.91
N ALA A 18 -1.16 5.85 15.89
CA ALA A 18 -0.07 6.67 15.37
C ALA A 18 0.34 7.79 16.34
N GLU A 19 -0.64 8.39 17.01
CA GLU A 19 -0.43 9.38 18.05
C GLU A 19 0.33 8.77 19.24
N ARG A 20 -0.17 7.65 19.78
CA ARG A 20 0.48 6.96 20.91
C ARG A 20 1.91 6.54 20.59
N TRP A 21 2.14 5.98 19.39
CA TRP A 21 3.48 5.64 18.93
C TRP A 21 4.38 6.88 18.88
N PHE A 22 3.92 7.97 18.28
CA PHE A 22 4.74 9.17 18.14
C PHE A 22 5.15 9.70 19.52
N PHE A 23 4.20 9.84 20.45
CA PHE A 23 4.48 10.32 21.81
C PHE A 23 5.24 9.33 22.70
N SER A 24 5.37 8.05 22.29
CA SER A 24 6.25 7.10 22.96
C SER A 24 7.74 7.29 22.63
N LEU A 25 8.05 8.05 21.56
CA LEU A 25 9.42 8.34 21.16
C LEU A 25 10.09 9.34 22.13
N PRO A 26 11.41 9.22 22.37
CA PRO A 26 12.16 10.20 23.14
C PRO A 26 11.94 11.62 22.64
N HIS A 27 11.88 12.60 23.54
CA HIS A 27 11.57 13.99 23.19
C HIS A 27 12.56 14.56 22.16
N SER A 28 13.86 14.37 22.36
CA SER A 28 14.91 14.79 21.42
C SER A 28 14.75 14.16 20.03
N HIS A 29 14.32 12.90 19.98
CA HIS A 29 14.05 12.23 18.71
C HIS A 29 12.84 12.81 18.01
N ARG A 30 11.77 13.16 18.74
CA ARG A 30 10.58 13.82 18.19
C ARG A 30 10.92 15.18 17.58
N GLU A 31 11.70 15.99 18.28
CA GLU A 31 12.16 17.29 17.78
C GLU A 31 12.92 17.13 16.46
N GLN A 32 13.89 16.21 16.43
CA GLN A 32 14.71 15.93 15.25
C GLN A 32 13.88 15.48 14.04
N ILE A 33 12.93 14.55 14.23
CA ILE A 33 12.14 14.03 13.10
C ILE A 33 11.09 15.03 12.62
N SER A 34 10.67 15.97 13.47
CA SER A 34 9.71 17.03 13.14
C SER A 34 10.32 18.25 12.45
N GLU A 35 11.64 18.34 12.29
CA GLU A 35 12.31 19.45 11.57
C GLU A 35 11.87 19.58 10.11
N SER A 36 11.46 18.48 9.48
CA SER A 36 10.94 18.49 8.13
C SER A 36 9.99 17.32 7.87
N TRP A 37 9.00 17.55 7.02
CA TRP A 37 8.10 16.52 6.53
C TRP A 37 8.83 15.34 5.89
N LYS A 38 9.97 15.58 5.21
CA LYS A 38 10.77 14.50 4.62
C LYS A 38 11.27 13.53 5.70
N THR A 39 11.85 14.07 6.77
CA THR A 39 12.37 13.27 7.89
C THR A 39 11.23 12.54 8.59
N LEU A 40 10.16 13.27 8.93
CA LEU A 40 9.00 12.70 9.60
C LEU A 40 8.36 11.57 8.79
N ARG A 41 8.13 11.79 7.49
CA ARG A 41 7.58 10.79 6.57
C ARG A 41 8.45 9.55 6.50
N ASN A 42 9.77 9.72 6.44
CA ASN A 42 10.70 8.59 6.39
C ASN A 42 10.65 7.75 7.66
N VAL A 43 10.58 8.38 8.84
CA VAL A 43 10.50 7.66 10.12
C VAL A 43 9.16 6.95 10.27
N ILE A 44 8.04 7.62 9.95
CA ILE A 44 6.72 7.00 9.90
C ILE A 44 6.73 5.78 8.95
N GLY A 45 7.26 5.96 7.74
CA GLY A 45 7.38 4.90 6.75
C GLY A 45 8.22 3.73 7.24
N THR A 46 9.37 4.00 7.86
CA THR A 46 10.25 2.95 8.39
C THR A 46 9.57 2.14 9.49
N TYR A 47 8.83 2.80 10.39
CA TYR A 47 8.15 2.13 11.48
C TYR A 47 6.95 1.29 11.01
N TYR A 48 6.05 1.87 10.20
CA TYR A 48 4.80 1.23 9.78
C TYR A 48 4.93 0.36 8.53
N MET A 49 5.82 0.71 7.61
CA MET A 49 6.02 0.02 6.33
C MET A 49 7.33 -0.79 6.34
N ASN A 50 7.59 -1.46 7.47
CA ASN A 50 8.75 -2.31 7.66
C ASN A 50 8.67 -3.62 6.83
N ARG A 51 9.70 -4.47 6.96
CA ARG A 51 9.78 -5.76 6.22
C ARG A 51 8.54 -6.64 6.40
N THR A 52 7.99 -6.70 7.61
CA THR A 52 6.80 -7.49 7.92
C THR A 52 5.58 -6.96 7.17
N TRP A 53 5.39 -5.64 7.16
CA TRP A 53 4.35 -5.00 6.37
C TRP A 53 4.52 -5.29 4.88
N LEU A 54 5.74 -5.17 4.35
CA LEU A 54 6.03 -5.45 2.94
C LEU A 54 5.72 -6.89 2.56
N ASN A 55 6.11 -7.87 3.40
CA ASN A 55 5.81 -9.27 3.17
C ASN A 55 4.29 -9.54 3.18
N LYS A 56 3.55 -8.88 4.08
CA LYS A 56 2.09 -8.96 4.11
C LYS A 56 1.46 -8.40 2.84
N GLN A 57 1.93 -7.26 2.35
CA GLN A 57 1.43 -6.69 1.08
C GLN A 57 1.78 -7.57 -0.11
N LYS A 58 2.97 -8.19 -0.15
CA LYS A 58 3.33 -9.15 -1.20
C LYS A 58 2.40 -10.35 -1.21
N SER A 59 2.15 -10.94 -0.04
CA SER A 59 1.20 -12.05 0.08
C SER A 59 -0.22 -11.64 -0.34
N ARG A 60 -0.69 -10.45 0.06
CA ARG A 60 -1.97 -9.90 -0.39
C ARG A 60 -2.03 -9.73 -1.91
N SER A 61 -0.96 -9.20 -2.51
CA SER A 61 -0.86 -9.02 -3.95
C SER A 61 -0.94 -10.34 -4.70
N LEU A 62 -0.24 -11.39 -4.24
CA LEU A 62 -0.24 -12.70 -4.88
C LEU A 62 -1.59 -13.40 -4.73
N ASN A 63 -2.19 -13.36 -3.53
CA ASN A 63 -3.41 -14.11 -3.22
C ASN A 63 -4.71 -13.39 -3.61
N ALA A 64 -4.65 -12.12 -4.03
CA ALA A 64 -5.83 -11.37 -4.47
C ALA A 64 -6.43 -12.02 -5.72
N SER A 65 -7.73 -12.32 -5.65
CA SER A 65 -8.54 -12.88 -6.74
C SER A 65 -9.82 -12.06 -6.97
N PHE A 66 -10.45 -12.30 -8.12
CA PHE A 66 -11.69 -11.64 -8.51
C PHE A 66 -12.81 -11.95 -7.50
N ARG A 67 -13.47 -10.90 -7.00
CA ARG A 67 -14.58 -11.01 -6.04
C ARG A 67 -14.23 -11.79 -4.77
N GLU A 68 -12.99 -11.68 -4.31
CA GLU A 68 -12.58 -12.22 -3.01
C GLU A 68 -13.39 -11.63 -1.84
N SER A 69 -13.24 -12.20 -0.65
CA SER A 69 -13.94 -11.72 0.54
C SER A 69 -13.69 -10.22 0.79
N GLY A 70 -14.78 -9.43 0.84
CA GLY A 70 -14.73 -7.97 0.96
C GLY A 70 -14.84 -7.22 -0.38
N HIS A 71 -14.81 -7.95 -1.50
CA HIS A 71 -14.90 -7.41 -2.86
C HIS A 71 -16.00 -8.11 -3.69
N GLN A 72 -17.06 -8.62 -3.05
CA GLN A 72 -18.04 -9.52 -3.70
C GLN A 72 -18.75 -8.91 -4.92
N HIS A 73 -18.91 -7.59 -4.96
CA HIS A 73 -19.58 -6.85 -6.05
C HIS A 73 -18.60 -6.23 -7.06
N GLU A 74 -17.33 -6.63 -7.00
CA GLU A 74 -16.28 -6.12 -7.86
C GLU A 74 -16.56 -6.42 -9.34
N THR A 75 -16.34 -5.42 -10.20
CA THR A 75 -16.36 -5.56 -11.66
C THR A 75 -14.98 -5.99 -12.18
N PRO A 76 -14.88 -6.52 -13.41
CA PRO A 76 -13.58 -6.87 -14.00
C PRO A 76 -12.55 -5.73 -13.97
N SER A 77 -13.00 -4.51 -14.28
CA SER A 77 -12.16 -3.31 -14.27
C SER A 77 -11.69 -2.96 -12.85
N ASP A 78 -12.58 -3.03 -11.86
CA ASP A 78 -12.23 -2.78 -10.45
C ASP A 78 -11.17 -3.77 -9.97
N TYR A 79 -11.30 -5.04 -10.34
CA TYR A 79 -10.33 -6.09 -10.01
C TYR A 79 -8.96 -5.82 -10.63
N TYR A 80 -8.91 -5.47 -11.92
CA TYR A 80 -7.67 -5.10 -12.59
C TYR A 80 -6.99 -3.91 -11.89
N ILE A 81 -7.74 -2.85 -11.58
CA ILE A 81 -7.23 -1.68 -10.87
C ILE A 81 -6.66 -2.10 -9.51
N ARG A 82 -7.45 -2.82 -8.70
CA ARG A 82 -7.06 -3.25 -7.35
C ARG A 82 -5.81 -4.15 -7.37
N LYS A 83 -5.78 -5.17 -8.23
CA LYS A 83 -4.65 -6.09 -8.35
C LYS A 83 -3.39 -5.36 -8.83
N SER A 84 -3.51 -4.49 -9.84
CA SER A 84 -2.37 -3.72 -10.35
C SER A 84 -1.80 -2.73 -9.32
N GLU A 85 -2.67 -2.09 -8.52
CA GLU A 85 -2.25 -1.23 -7.41
C GLU A 85 -1.51 -2.01 -6.31
N LEU A 86 -2.00 -3.19 -5.94
CA LEU A 86 -1.33 -4.07 -4.98
C LEU A 86 0.07 -4.49 -5.45
N MET A 87 0.22 -4.80 -6.73
CA MET A 87 1.52 -5.18 -7.30
C MET A 87 2.49 -3.99 -7.36
N ARG A 88 2.01 -2.81 -7.77
CA ARG A 88 2.81 -1.57 -7.80
C ARG A 88 3.18 -1.06 -6.42
N LEU A 89 2.41 -1.39 -5.39
CA LEU A 89 2.73 -1.06 -4.01
C LEU A 89 4.00 -1.77 -3.51
N VAL A 90 4.26 -2.99 -3.99
CA VAL A 90 5.35 -3.84 -3.51
C VAL A 90 6.54 -3.97 -4.47
N GLY A 91 6.41 -3.45 -5.70
CA GLY A 91 7.41 -3.57 -6.75
C GLY A 91 7.15 -2.67 -7.94
N LYS A 92 7.83 -2.98 -9.06
CA LYS A 92 7.68 -2.28 -10.34
C LYS A 92 7.38 -3.32 -11.42
N PRO A 93 6.19 -3.94 -11.41
CA PRO A 93 5.84 -4.95 -12.39
C PRO A 93 5.72 -4.31 -13.78
N THR A 94 6.10 -5.07 -14.79
CA THR A 94 5.79 -4.80 -16.19
C THR A 94 4.30 -5.04 -16.46
N ASP A 95 3.78 -4.47 -17.55
CA ASP A 95 2.38 -4.68 -17.91
C ASP A 95 2.07 -6.16 -18.16
N SER A 96 3.01 -6.92 -18.75
CA SER A 96 2.86 -8.37 -18.94
C SER A 96 2.77 -9.13 -17.62
N GLU A 97 3.58 -8.78 -16.63
CA GLU A 97 3.49 -9.39 -15.28
C GLU A 97 2.16 -9.05 -14.61
N ILE A 98 1.67 -7.82 -14.76
CA ILE A 98 0.34 -7.43 -14.25
C ILE A 98 -0.75 -8.27 -14.92
N ILE A 99 -0.72 -8.40 -16.25
CA ILE A 99 -1.73 -9.18 -17.00
C ILE A 99 -1.72 -10.64 -16.54
N LEU A 100 -0.55 -11.27 -16.47
CA LEU A 100 -0.42 -12.67 -16.05
C LEU A 100 -1.00 -12.89 -14.64
N GLU A 101 -0.65 -12.03 -13.69
CA GLU A 101 -1.12 -12.12 -12.31
C GLU A 101 -2.62 -11.81 -12.16
N VAL A 102 -3.15 -10.88 -12.95
CA VAL A 102 -4.59 -10.59 -13.00
C VAL A 102 -5.34 -11.83 -13.50
N MET A 103 -4.88 -12.42 -14.60
CA MET A 103 -5.49 -13.62 -15.19
C MET A 103 -5.38 -14.84 -14.28
N ALA A 104 -4.28 -14.99 -13.52
CA ALA A 104 -4.12 -16.08 -12.56
C ALA A 104 -5.18 -16.07 -11.44
N GLY A 105 -5.71 -14.89 -11.08
CA GLY A 105 -6.80 -14.75 -10.10
C GLY A 105 -8.17 -14.47 -10.72
N ALA A 106 -8.30 -14.55 -12.04
CA ALA A 106 -9.55 -14.35 -12.77
C ALA A 106 -10.40 -15.64 -12.77
N PRO A 107 -11.73 -15.54 -12.93
CA PRO A 107 -12.58 -16.72 -13.06
C PRO A 107 -12.46 -17.37 -14.45
N GLU A 108 -12.73 -18.67 -14.53
CA GLU A 108 -12.55 -19.49 -15.76
C GLU A 108 -13.32 -18.95 -16.98
N PHE A 109 -14.48 -18.32 -16.79
CA PHE A 109 -15.25 -17.79 -17.92
C PHE A 109 -14.58 -16.57 -18.62
N TRP A 110 -13.52 -15.99 -18.05
CA TRP A 110 -12.71 -14.98 -18.74
C TRP A 110 -11.70 -15.61 -19.71
N THR A 111 -11.21 -16.81 -19.43
CA THR A 111 -10.30 -17.51 -20.35
C THR A 111 -11.00 -17.89 -21.65
N THR A 112 -12.30 -18.18 -21.62
CA THR A 112 -13.12 -18.45 -22.82
C THR A 112 -13.26 -17.25 -23.76
N ILE A 113 -12.97 -16.02 -23.31
CA ILE A 113 -13.02 -14.81 -24.14
C ILE A 113 -11.69 -14.54 -24.86
N LEU A 114 -10.59 -15.18 -24.42
CA LEU A 114 -9.23 -14.93 -24.90
C LEU A 114 -8.67 -16.01 -25.83
N ASP A 115 -9.33 -17.17 -25.92
CA ASP A 115 -9.08 -18.15 -26.99
C ASP A 115 -10.01 -17.82 -28.18
N PRO A 116 -9.48 -17.30 -29.31
CA PRO A 116 -10.19 -17.38 -30.56
C PRO A 116 -10.07 -18.83 -31.06
N GLU A 117 -11.20 -19.47 -31.39
CA GLU A 117 -11.16 -20.58 -32.34
C GLU A 117 -10.50 -20.15 -33.66
#